data_AF-A0A7W8LFH9-F1
#
_entry.id   AF-A0A7W8LFH9-F1
#
_cell.length_a   1.000
_cell.length_b   1.000
_cell.length_c   1.000
_cell.angle_alpha   90.00
_cell.angle_beta   90.00
_cell.angle_gamma   90.00
#
_symmetry.space_group_name_H-M   'P 1'
#
loop_
_entity.id
_entity.type
_entity.pdbx_description
1 polymer ?
#
loop_
_entity_poly.entity_id
_entity_poly.type
_entity_poly.pdbx_seq_one_letter_code
_entity_poly.pdbx_strand_id
1 'polypeptide(L)'
;DAVNADCETPIKVRQIKYLNNIVEQDHRAIKHRTRPMLGFKNFHRARVILGGIEVMHMIRKGQTKCAGKYPSSASQQFYFPVS
;
A
#
# COMPACT_ATOMS: atom_id res chain seq x y z
N ASP A 1 5.36 21.60 22.22
CA ASP A 1 5.21 20.38 21.41
C ASP A 1 3.84 19.72 21.58
N ALA A 2 2.80 20.34 21.04
CA ALA A 2 1.40 19.90 21.20
C ALA A 2 0.99 18.75 20.26
N VAL A 3 1.91 18.22 19.45
CA VAL A 3 1.62 17.22 18.41
C VAL A 3 1.18 15.86 18.98
N ASN A 4 1.43 15.61 20.27
CA ASN A 4 1.11 14.34 20.95
C ASN A 4 -0.06 14.42 21.93
N ALA A 5 -0.76 15.54 22.03
CA ALA A 5 -1.77 15.73 23.07
C ALA A 5 -3.02 14.83 22.90
N ASP A 6 -3.36 14.47 21.66
CA ASP A 6 -4.58 13.70 21.31
C ASP A 6 -4.31 12.24 20.88
N CYS A 7 -3.07 11.77 20.97
CA CYS A 7 -2.71 10.42 20.53
C CYS A 7 -2.64 9.45 21.72
N GLU A 8 -3.57 8.50 21.82
CA GLU A 8 -3.57 7.41 22.82
C GLU A 8 -2.24 6.61 22.82
N THR A 9 -1.53 6.62 21.68
CA THR A 9 -0.17 6.06 21.58
C THR A 9 0.84 7.20 21.48
N PRO A 10 1.83 7.30 22.39
CA PRO A 10 2.82 8.37 22.33
C PRO A 10 3.66 8.24 21.07
N ILE A 11 3.50 9.18 20.14
CA ILE A 11 4.25 9.21 18.89
C ILE A 11 5.67 9.66 19.22
N LYS A 12 6.65 8.76 19.06
CA LYS A 12 8.06 9.09 19.30
C LYS A 12 8.60 9.93 18.12
N VAL A 13 8.64 11.24 18.30
CA VAL A 13 9.22 12.17 17.30
C VAL A 13 10.73 11.99 17.28
N ARG A 14 11.26 11.43 16.17
CA ARG A 14 12.70 11.27 15.96
C ARG A 14 13.22 12.44 15.13
N GLN A 15 14.14 13.24 15.68
CA GLN A 15 14.83 14.31 14.94
C GLN A 15 16.05 13.81 14.14
N ILE A 16 16.14 12.50 13.86
CA ILE A 16 17.28 11.93 13.13
C ILE A 16 17.00 12.02 11.63
N LYS A 17 17.64 12.99 10.96
CA LYS A 17 17.48 13.27 9.52
C LYS A 17 17.61 12.04 8.62
N TYR A 18 18.55 11.14 8.93
CA TYR A 18 18.76 9.91 8.16
C TYR A 18 17.57 8.93 8.22
N LEU A 19 16.98 8.73 9.39
CA LEU A 19 15.81 7.84 9.53
C LEU A 19 14.59 8.42 8.82
N ASN A 20 14.44 9.75 8.85
CA ASN A 20 13.38 10.44 8.12
C ASN A 20 13.54 10.26 6.61
N ASN A 21 14.77 10.31 6.08
CA ASN A 21 15.02 10.09 4.65
C ASN A 21 14.61 8.69 4.19
N ILE A 22 14.84 7.63 4.97
CA ILE A 22 14.44 6.26 4.61
C ILE A 22 12.91 6.15 4.53
N VAL A 23 12.23 6.66 5.56
CA VAL A 23 10.76 6.65 5.62
C VAL A 23 10.17 7.48 4.47
N GLU A 24 10.71 8.67 4.22
CA GLU A 24 10.28 9.50 3.10
C GLU A 24 10.52 8.84 1.74
N GLN A 25 11.64 8.14 1.58
CA GLN A 25 12.00 7.43 0.36
C GLN A 25 11.06 6.26 0.09
N ASP A 26 10.75 5.43 1.09
CA ASP A 26 9.81 4.32 0.95
C ASP A 26 8.42 4.81 0.50
N HIS A 27 7.98 5.94 1.08
CA HIS A 27 6.67 6.50 0.78
C HIS A 27 6.59 7.17 -0.60
N ARG A 28 7.72 7.48 -1.27
CA ARG A 28 7.73 8.20 -2.57
C ARG A 28 6.90 7.49 -3.64
N ALA A 29 6.99 6.16 -3.71
CA ALA A 29 6.28 5.39 -4.73
C ALA A 29 4.76 5.50 -4.56
N ILE A 30 4.28 5.44 -3.32
CA ILE A 30 2.86 5.58 -2.99
C ILE A 30 2.40 7.02 -3.27
N LYS A 31 3.13 8.02 -2.77
CA LYS A 31 2.82 9.45 -3.00
C LYS A 31 2.76 9.81 -4.48
N HIS A 32 3.63 9.25 -5.31
CA HIS A 32 3.63 9.50 -6.75
C HIS A 32 2.37 8.97 -7.42
N ARG A 33 1.90 7.78 -7.02
CA ARG A 33 0.67 7.18 -7.57
C ARG A 33 -0.59 7.89 -7.07
N THR A 34 -0.59 8.37 -5.83
CA THR A 34 -1.77 8.99 -5.22
C THR A 34 -1.89 10.50 -5.48
N ARG A 35 -0.78 11.19 -5.81
CA ARG A 35 -0.77 12.63 -6.18
C ARG A 35 -1.82 13.03 -7.22
N PRO A 36 -1.95 12.36 -8.37
CA PRO A 36 -2.98 12.71 -9.36
C PRO A 36 -4.42 12.41 -8.87
N MET A 37 -4.58 11.62 -7.80
CA MET A 37 -5.87 11.23 -7.23
C MET A 37 -6.29 12.11 -6.03
N LEU A 38 -5.52 13.17 -5.71
CA LEU A 38 -5.70 13.98 -4.49
C LEU A 38 -5.64 13.16 -3.18
N GLY A 39 -4.98 12.00 -3.21
CA GLY A 39 -4.95 11.07 -2.08
C GLY A 39 -6.23 10.25 -1.92
N PHE A 40 -6.32 9.47 -0.84
CA PHE A 40 -7.50 8.66 -0.53
C PHE A 40 -8.39 9.38 0.49
N LYS A 41 -9.68 9.55 0.15
CA LYS A 41 -10.67 10.14 1.07
C LYS A 41 -11.11 9.19 2.20
N ASN A 42 -10.82 7.89 2.10
CA ASN A 42 -11.23 6.86 3.05
C ASN A 42 -10.19 5.73 3.08
N PHE A 43 -9.81 5.28 4.29
CA PHE A 43 -8.90 4.16 4.52
C PHE A 43 -9.36 2.84 3.90
N HIS A 44 -10.66 2.55 3.91
CA HIS A 44 -11.21 1.36 3.27
C HIS A 44 -10.93 1.37 1.75
N ARG A 45 -11.17 2.52 1.09
CA ARG A 45 -10.87 2.69 -0.34
C ARG A 45 -9.36 2.63 -0.61
N ALA A 46 -8.55 3.21 0.28
CA ALA A 46 -7.09 3.13 0.19
C ALA A 46 -6.63 1.67 0.22
N ARG A 47 -7.15 0.87 1.16
CA ARG A 47 -6.82 -0.55 1.33
C ARG A 47 -7.16 -1.36 0.08
N VAL A 48 -8.37 -1.18 -0.47
CA VAL A 48 -8.80 -1.90 -1.68
C VAL A 48 -7.93 -1.55 -2.89
N ILE A 49 -7.63 -0.27 -3.11
CA ILE A 49 -6.80 0.17 -4.24
C ILE A 49 -5.36 -0.32 -4.09
N LEU A 50 -4.76 -0.18 -2.90
CA LEU A 50 -3.40 -0.66 -2.63
C LEU A 50 -3.30 -2.18 -2.80
N GLY A 51 -4.30 -2.93 -2.32
CA GLY A 51 -4.38 -4.38 -2.51
C GLY A 51 -4.47 -4.77 -4.00
N GLY A 52 -5.31 -4.10 -4.80
CA GLY A 52 -5.39 -4.35 -6.24
C GLY A 52 -4.08 -4.06 -6.98
N ILE A 53 -3.38 -2.98 -6.60
CA ILE A 53 -2.05 -2.64 -7.12
C ILE A 53 -1.02 -3.75 -6.80
N GLU A 54 -1.06 -4.28 -5.58
CA GLU A 54 -0.17 -5.35 -5.13
C GLU A 54 -0.43 -6.65 -5.90
N VAL A 55 -1.71 -7.03 -6.04
CA VAL A 55 -2.14 -8.20 -6.83
C VAL A 55 -1.69 -8.08 -8.29
N MET A 56 -1.87 -6.92 -8.94
CA MET A 56 -1.33 -6.66 -10.28
C MET A 56 0.18 -6.84 -10.35
N HIS A 57 0.91 -6.41 -9.31
CA HIS A 57 2.36 -6.59 -9.23
C HIS A 57 2.76 -8.05 -9.10
N MET A 58 2.02 -8.84 -8.31
CA MET A 58 2.24 -10.27 -8.14
C MET A 58 1.98 -11.03 -9.45
N ILE A 59 0.90 -10.71 -10.16
CA ILE A 59 0.57 -11.29 -11.47
C ILE A 59 1.69 -10.98 -12.46
N ARG A 60 2.10 -9.71 -12.56
CA ARG A 60 3.19 -9.28 -13.47
C ARG A 60 4.51 -9.99 -13.18
N LYS A 61 4.79 -10.30 -11.91
CA LYS A 61 6.01 -11.02 -11.48
C LYS A 61 5.89 -12.54 -11.54
N GLY A 62 4.72 -13.09 -11.88
CA GLY A 62 4.47 -14.53 -11.86
C GLY A 62 4.47 -15.14 -10.44
N GLN A 63 4.26 -14.32 -9.40
CA GLN A 63 4.31 -14.73 -7.99
C GLN A 63 2.96 -15.28 -7.47
N THR A 64 1.95 -15.35 -8.33
CA THR A 64 0.63 -15.89 -8.00
C THR A 64 0.71 -17.42 -7.87
N LYS A 65 0.59 -17.93 -6.65
CA LYS A 65 0.42 -19.37 -6.39
C LYS A 65 -0.96 -19.83 -6.86
N CYS A 66 -1.13 -20.11 -8.14
CA CYS A 66 -2.33 -20.77 -8.63
C CYS A 66 -2.29 -22.24 -8.18
N ALA A 67 -2.82 -22.54 -6.99
CA ALA A 67 -2.86 -23.88 -6.41
C ALA A 67 -3.96 -24.78 -7.01
N GLY A 68 -4.32 -24.59 -8.28
CA GLY A 68 -5.41 -25.31 -8.95
C GLY A 68 -4.99 -25.84 -10.32
N LYS A 69 -5.57 -26.97 -10.73
CA LYS A 69 -5.26 -27.76 -11.94
C LYS A 69 -5.36 -27.02 -13.29
N TYR A 70 -5.67 -25.72 -13.29
CA TYR A 70 -5.78 -24.87 -14.49
C TYR A 70 -5.04 -23.55 -14.27
N PRO A 71 -4.27 -23.06 -15.25
CA PRO A 71 -3.71 -21.72 -15.20
C PRO A 71 -4.86 -20.72 -15.14
N SER A 72 -5.08 -20.09 -13.98
CA SER A 72 -6.09 -19.04 -13.86
C SER A 72 -5.64 -17.85 -14.70
N SER A 73 -6.53 -17.31 -15.53
CA SER A 73 -6.27 -16.08 -16.30
C SER A 73 -5.86 -14.93 -15.37
N ALA A 74 -5.10 -13.96 -15.86
CA ALA A 74 -4.75 -12.75 -15.11
C ALA A 74 -5.98 -12.04 -14.52
N SER A 75 -7.12 -12.09 -15.21
CA SER A 75 -8.39 -11.56 -14.70
C SER A 75 -8.93 -12.37 -13.51
N GLN A 76 -8.89 -13.71 -13.59
CA GLN A 76 -9.31 -14.58 -12.50
C GLN A 76 -8.41 -14.43 -11.26
N GLN A 77 -7.10 -14.29 -11.48
CA GLN A 77 -6.13 -14.03 -10.40
C GLN A 77 -6.36 -12.67 -9.73
N PHE A 78 -6.83 -11.68 -10.49
CA PHE A 78 -7.09 -10.32 -9.99
C PHE A 78 -8.34 -10.26 -9.09
N TYR A 79 -9.43 -10.94 -9.46
CA TYR A 79 -10.69 -10.88 -8.71
C TYR A 79 -10.77 -11.83 -7.50
N PHE A 80 -9.98 -12.92 -7.49
CA PHE A 80 -10.00 -13.92 -6.42
C PHE A 80 -9.73 -13.36 -5.00
N PRO A 81 -8.71 -12.49 -4.76
CA PRO A 81 -8.45 -11.94 -3.43
C PRO A 81 -9.27 -10.68 -3.08
N VAL A 82 -10.06 -10.14 -4.02
CA VAL A 82 -10.82 -8.88 -3.84
C VAL A 82 -12.31 -9.15 -3.54
N SER A 83 -12.75 -10.41 -3.61
CA SER A 83 -14.13 -10.86 -3.36
C SER A 83 -14.38 -11.22 -1.90
#